data_AF-A0AA51QPI8-F1
#
_entry.id   AF-A0AA51QPI8-F1
#
_cell.length_a   1.000
_cell.length_b   1.000
_cell.length_c   1.000
_cell.angle_alpha   90.00
_cell.angle_beta   90.00
_cell.angle_gamma   90.00
#
_symmetry.space_group_name_H-M   'P 1'
#
loop_
_entity.id
_entity.type
_entity.pdbx_description
1 polymer ?
#
loop_
_entity_poly.entity_id
_entity_poly.type
_entity_poly.pdbx_seq_one_letter_code
_entity_poly.pdbx_strand_id
1 'polypeptide(L)'
;MGLPWIRLDTTIADHPKMLELIEDKAFQSAFAHVMAMAYCGKHGTDGFISRSALPFIHARKTDADRLVKVGLWHEDRGGWLINGWDEYQLSDDAAKKRRERAQKAASARWGPK
;
A
#
# COMPACT_ATOMS: atom_id res chain seq x y z
N MET A 1 11.87 -13.01 1.77
CA MET A 1 10.94 -13.70 0.85
C MET A 1 9.59 -13.08 1.05
N GLY A 2 8.86 -12.76 -0.02
CA GLY A 2 7.50 -12.24 0.10
C GLY A 2 6.52 -13.30 0.58
N LEU A 3 5.32 -12.86 0.92
CA LEU A 3 4.24 -13.73 1.37
C LEU A 3 3.50 -14.31 0.16
N PRO A 4 3.17 -15.62 0.16
CA PRO A 4 2.36 -16.23 -0.90
C PRO A 4 0.91 -15.76 -0.87
N TRP A 5 0.45 -15.20 0.25
CA TRP A 5 -0.88 -14.62 0.44
C TRP A 5 -0.80 -13.46 1.45
N ILE A 6 -1.80 -12.59 1.41
CA ILE A 6 -2.00 -11.48 2.37
C ILE A 6 -3.30 -11.69 3.13
N ARG A 7 -3.43 -11.07 4.31
CA ARG A 7 -4.73 -10.99 4.98
C ARG A 7 -5.54 -9.87 4.33
N LEU A 8 -6.76 -10.17 3.91
CA LEU A 8 -7.70 -9.15 3.42
C LEU A 8 -8.92 -9.18 4.33
N ASP A 9 -9.24 -8.05 4.94
CA ASP A 9 -10.40 -7.96 5.83
C ASP A 9 -11.69 -8.02 5.00
N THR A 10 -12.69 -8.76 5.50
CA THR A 10 -14.00 -8.88 4.86
C THR A 10 -14.78 -7.56 4.88
N THR A 11 -14.41 -6.64 5.76
CA THR A 11 -14.99 -5.28 5.83
C THR A 11 -14.62 -4.40 4.63
N ILE A 12 -13.72 -4.84 3.73
CA ILE A 12 -13.31 -4.01 2.59
C ILE A 12 -14.48 -3.57 1.69
N ALA A 13 -15.56 -4.36 1.63
CA ALA A 13 -16.72 -4.07 0.80
C ALA A 13 -17.58 -2.91 1.33
N ASP A 14 -17.61 -2.69 2.65
CA ASP A 14 -18.42 -1.68 3.33
C ASP A 14 -17.59 -0.69 4.17
N HIS A 15 -16.26 -0.79 4.11
CA HIS A 15 -15.37 0.13 4.80
C HIS A 15 -15.64 1.59 4.35
N PRO A 16 -15.81 2.56 5.26
CA PRO A 16 -16.20 3.93 4.91
C PRO A 16 -15.32 4.58 3.83
N LYS A 17 -13.99 4.38 3.91
CA LYS A 17 -13.03 4.86 2.91
C LYS A 17 -13.22 4.24 1.52
N MET A 18 -13.68 3.00 1.44
CA MET A 18 -13.99 2.32 0.17
C MET A 18 -15.31 2.82 -0.40
N LEU A 19 -16.31 3.03 0.45
CA LEU A 19 -17.58 3.64 0.06
C LEU A 19 -17.40 5.06 -0.49
N GLU A 20 -16.52 5.88 0.11
CA GLU A 20 -16.18 7.22 -0.41
C GLU A 20 -15.60 7.14 -1.84
N LEU A 21 -14.71 6.18 -2.11
CA LEU A 21 -14.18 5.98 -3.47
C LEU A 21 -15.28 5.54 -4.46
N ILE A 22 -16.23 4.72 -4.03
CA ILE A 22 -17.33 4.25 -4.87
C ILE A 22 -18.30 5.38 -5.17
N GLU A 23 -18.61 6.23 -4.19
CA GLU A 23 -19.44 7.43 -4.35
C GLU A 23 -18.85 8.38 -5.40
N ASP A 24 -17.53 8.60 -5.33
CA ASP A 24 -16.77 9.41 -6.30
C ASP A 24 -16.54 8.72 -7.66
N LYS A 25 -17.11 7.52 -7.88
CA LYS A 25 -16.89 6.66 -9.06
C LYS A 25 -15.40 6.37 -9.33
N ALA A 26 -14.58 6.39 -8.29
CA ALA A 26 -13.14 6.15 -8.33
C ALA A 26 -12.81 4.64 -8.23
N PHE A 27 -13.50 3.82 -9.04
CA PHE A 27 -13.34 2.35 -9.04
C PHE A 27 -11.90 1.91 -9.30
N GLN A 28 -11.17 2.66 -10.13
CA GLN A 28 -9.75 2.39 -10.40
C GLN A 28 -8.89 2.50 -9.13
N SER A 29 -9.15 3.50 -8.27
CA SER A 29 -8.46 3.66 -6.99
C SER A 29 -8.77 2.50 -6.05
N ALA A 30 -10.03 2.09 -5.95
CA ALA A 30 -10.45 0.95 -5.13
C ALA A 30 -9.76 -0.35 -5.59
N PHE A 31 -9.75 -0.63 -6.89
CA PHE A 31 -9.07 -1.80 -7.44
C PHE A 31 -7.55 -1.74 -7.23
N ALA A 32 -6.94 -0.58 -7.47
CA ALA A 32 -5.51 -0.35 -7.26
C ALA A 32 -5.09 -0.60 -5.81
N HIS A 33 -5.94 -0.28 -4.83
CA HIS A 33 -5.65 -0.56 -3.42
C HIS A 33 -5.46 -2.06 -3.16
N VAL A 34 -6.37 -2.90 -3.66
CA VAL A 34 -6.29 -4.36 -3.52
C VAL A 34 -5.04 -4.90 -4.22
N MET A 35 -4.77 -4.44 -5.44
CA MET A 35 -3.58 -4.84 -6.20
C MET A 35 -2.28 -4.40 -5.50
N ALA A 36 -2.28 -3.23 -4.87
CA ALA A 36 -1.15 -2.75 -4.08
C ALA A 36 -0.89 -3.60 -2.85
N MET A 37 -1.93 -4.06 -2.14
CA MET A 37 -1.75 -4.97 -1.02
C MET A 37 -1.08 -6.27 -1.47
N ALA A 38 -1.57 -6.87 -2.57
CA ALA A 38 -0.99 -8.10 -3.12
C ALA A 38 0.46 -7.90 -3.59
N TYR A 39 0.75 -6.77 -4.25
CA TYR A 39 2.12 -6.36 -4.59
C TYR A 39 3.01 -6.30 -3.35
N CYS A 40 2.58 -5.59 -2.30
CA CYS A 40 3.38 -5.44 -1.09
C CYS A 40 3.64 -6.77 -0.40
N GLY A 41 2.64 -7.66 -0.35
CA GLY A 41 2.80 -9.01 0.18
C GLY A 41 3.81 -9.83 -0.61
N LYS A 42 3.64 -9.92 -1.94
CA LYS A 42 4.53 -10.69 -2.84
C LYS A 42 5.97 -10.18 -2.82
N HIS A 43 6.16 -8.87 -2.74
CA HIS A 43 7.49 -8.26 -2.78
C HIS A 43 8.11 -8.07 -1.39
N GLY A 44 7.34 -8.30 -0.31
CA GLY A 44 7.81 -8.09 1.06
C GLY A 44 8.25 -6.65 1.30
N THR A 45 7.48 -5.68 0.79
CA THR A 45 7.80 -4.25 0.90
C THR A 45 7.18 -3.60 2.13
N ASP A 46 6.54 -4.39 2.99
CA ASP A 46 5.93 -3.92 4.25
C ASP A 46 4.99 -2.72 4.04
N GLY A 47 4.14 -2.83 3.02
CA GLY A 47 3.15 -1.81 2.66
C GLY A 47 3.71 -0.65 1.82
N PHE A 48 5.00 -0.65 1.47
CA PHE A 48 5.59 0.37 0.61
C PHE A 48 5.34 0.10 -0.88
N ILE A 49 4.91 1.16 -1.58
CA ILE A 49 4.59 1.17 -3.00
C ILE A 49 5.46 2.23 -3.66
N SER A 50 6.39 1.81 -4.52
CA SER A 50 7.25 2.74 -5.28
C SER A 50 6.46 3.47 -6.38
N ARG A 51 6.90 4.68 -6.77
CA ARG A 51 6.32 5.40 -7.94
C ARG A 51 6.30 4.57 -9.21
N SER A 52 7.36 3.80 -9.46
CA SER A 52 7.49 2.90 -10.60
C SER A 52 6.51 1.71 -10.57
N ALA A 53 5.95 1.36 -9.41
CA ALA A 53 5.01 0.26 -9.29
C ALA A 53 3.58 0.64 -9.69
N LEU A 54 3.24 1.95 -9.76
CA LEU A 54 1.87 2.38 -10.05
C LEU A 54 1.26 1.73 -11.31
N PRO A 55 1.94 1.71 -12.48
CA PRO A 55 1.36 1.08 -13.66
C PRO A 55 1.10 -0.42 -13.48
N PHE A 56 1.97 -1.11 -12.71
CA PHE A 56 1.84 -2.54 -12.44
C PHE A 56 0.61 -2.86 -11.57
N ILE A 57 0.29 -1.99 -10.61
CA ILE A 57 -0.91 -2.12 -9.77
C ILE A 57 -2.13 -1.41 -10.37
N HIS A 58 -2.09 -1.10 -11.67
CA HIS A 58 -3.16 -0.46 -12.42
C HIS A 58 -3.56 0.93 -11.88
N ALA A 59 -2.59 1.69 -11.35
CA ALA A 59 -2.81 3.04 -10.83
C ALA A 59 -2.08 4.10 -11.65
N ARG A 60 -2.65 5.31 -11.69
CA ARG A 60 -1.94 6.55 -12.05
C ARG A 60 -1.69 7.37 -10.79
N LYS A 61 -0.89 8.44 -10.91
CA LYS A 61 -0.65 9.36 -9.80
C LYS A 61 -1.98 9.91 -9.23
N THR A 62 -2.94 10.26 -10.09
CA THR A 62 -4.25 10.74 -9.65
C THR A 62 -5.04 9.71 -8.83
N ASP A 63 -4.87 8.42 -9.12
CA ASP A 63 -5.54 7.36 -8.37
C ASP A 63 -4.88 7.17 -6.99
N ALA A 64 -3.55 7.32 -6.92
CA ALA A 64 -2.79 7.36 -5.67
C ALA A 64 -3.15 8.58 -4.81
N ASP A 65 -3.27 9.77 -5.42
CA ASP A 65 -3.66 11.01 -4.72
C ASP A 65 -5.05 10.87 -4.07
N ARG A 66 -5.99 10.19 -4.73
CA ARG A 66 -7.31 9.85 -4.15
C ARG A 66 -7.20 8.87 -2.98
N LEU A 67 -6.35 7.86 -3.09
CA LEU A 67 -6.11 6.88 -2.01
C LEU A 67 -5.48 7.54 -0.78
N VAL A 68 -4.62 8.54 -0.99
CA VAL A 68 -4.11 9.40 0.08
C VAL A 68 -5.21 10.27 0.68
N LYS A 69 -6.04 10.92 -0.16
CA LYS A 69 -7.15 11.75 0.28
C LYS A 69 -8.12 11.00 1.20
N VAL A 70 -8.53 9.78 0.84
CA VAL A 70 -9.42 8.95 1.67
C VAL A 70 -8.69 8.26 2.83
N GLY A 71 -7.38 8.44 2.95
CA GLY A 71 -6.57 7.89 4.04
C GLY A 71 -6.37 6.37 3.99
N LEU A 72 -6.46 5.77 2.80
CA LEU A 72 -6.04 4.38 2.60
C LEU A 72 -4.52 4.28 2.42
N TRP A 73 -3.89 5.30 1.85
CA TRP A 73 -2.44 5.42 1.71
C TRP A 73 -1.89 6.69 2.39
N HIS A 74 -0.59 6.71 2.63
CA HIS A 74 0.20 7.87 3.06
C HIS A 74 1.29 8.17 2.04
N GLU A 75 1.61 9.44 1.81
CA GLU A 75 2.80 9.79 1.03
C GLU A 75 4.08 9.43 1.79
N ASP A 76 5.08 8.91 1.06
CA ASP A 76 6.42 8.66 1.60
C ASP A 76 7.47 9.05 0.55
N ARG A 77 8.73 9.19 0.98
CA ARG A 77 9.84 9.48 0.07
C ARG A 77 9.95 8.38 -0.99
N GLY A 78 9.73 8.76 -2.24
CA GLY A 78 9.82 7.87 -3.40
C GLY A 78 8.57 7.04 -3.70
N GLY A 79 7.45 7.25 -2.99
CA GLY A 79 6.25 6.45 -3.19
C GLY A 79 5.15 6.71 -2.16
N TRP A 80 4.51 5.62 -1.72
CA TRP A 80 3.42 5.63 -0.76
C TRP A 80 3.51 4.45 0.20
N LEU A 81 2.83 4.56 1.34
CA LEU A 81 2.65 3.49 2.31
C LEU A 81 1.16 3.15 2.45
N ILE A 82 0.82 1.87 2.52
CA ILE A 82 -0.54 1.43 2.88
C ILE A 82 -0.79 1.71 4.36
N ASN A 83 -1.89 2.41 4.66
CA ASN A 83 -2.28 2.70 6.03
C ASN A 83 -2.61 1.41 6.81
N GLY A 84 -2.06 1.28 8.01
CA GLY A 84 -2.33 0.13 8.90
C GLY A 84 -1.66 -1.19 8.49
N TRP A 85 -0.74 -1.19 7.51
CA TRP A 85 -0.10 -2.44 7.04
C TRP A 85 0.47 -3.27 8.20
N ASP A 86 1.24 -2.65 9.09
CA ASP A 86 1.89 -3.36 10.20
C ASP A 86 0.87 -3.95 11.19
N GLU A 87 -0.21 -3.22 11.47
CA GLU A 87 -1.25 -3.66 12.42
C GLU A 87 -1.98 -4.91 11.92
N TYR A 88 -2.30 -4.95 10.62
CA TYR A 88 -3.13 -6.01 10.06
C TYR A 88 -2.33 -7.15 9.38
N GLN A 89 -1.14 -6.86 8.86
CA GLN A 89 -0.30 -7.86 8.17
C GLN A 89 0.81 -8.44 9.06
N LEU A 90 1.32 -7.67 10.02
CA LEU A 90 2.47 -8.05 10.84
C LEU A 90 2.07 -8.20 12.32
N SER A 91 1.69 -9.41 12.74
CA SER A 91 1.29 -9.65 14.13
C SER A 91 2.46 -9.77 15.13
N ASP A 92 3.70 -9.46 14.75
CA ASP A 92 4.88 -9.73 15.58
C ASP A 92 5.93 -8.61 15.53
N ASP A 93 6.42 -8.21 16.71
CA ASP A 93 7.34 -7.09 16.95
C ASP A 93 8.68 -7.24 16.19
N ALA A 94 9.09 -8.49 15.94
CA ALA A 94 10.27 -8.81 15.14
C ALA A 94 10.12 -8.39 13.67
N ALA A 95 8.89 -8.37 13.15
CA ALA A 95 8.61 -7.96 11.78
C ALA A 95 8.67 -6.44 11.63
N LYS A 96 8.17 -5.68 12.63
CA LYS A 96 8.28 -4.22 12.68
C LYS A 96 9.73 -3.73 12.71
N LYS A 97 10.62 -4.40 13.45
CA LYS A 97 12.06 -4.10 13.45
C LYS A 97 12.77 -4.43 12.14
N ARG A 98 12.31 -5.45 11.39
CA ARG A 98 12.82 -5.72 10.03
C ARG A 98 12.41 -4.62 9.05
N ARG A 99 11.18 -4.11 9.16
CA ARG A 99 10.65 -3.02 8.34
C ARG A 99 11.52 -1.76 8.41
N GLU A 100 11.87 -1.29 9.60
CA GLU A 100 12.70 -0.08 9.74
C GLU A 100 14.05 -0.20 9.00
N ARG A 101 14.62 -1.41 8.97
CA ARG A 101 15.87 -1.70 8.26
C ARG A 101 15.65 -1.78 6.75
N ALA A 102 14.58 -2.45 6.31
CA ALA A 102 14.23 -2.60 4.89
C ALA A 102 13.81 -1.28 4.25
N GLN A 103 13.04 -0.45 4.95
CA GLN A 103 12.60 0.88 4.49
C GLN A 103 13.80 1.82 4.33
N LYS A 104 14.76 1.81 5.26
CA LYS A 104 16.04 2.52 5.11
C LYS A 104 16.81 2.03 3.88
N ALA A 105 16.92 0.71 3.67
CA ALA A 105 17.63 0.15 2.52
C ALA A 105 16.93 0.43 1.18
N ALA A 106 15.60 0.37 1.11
CA ALA A 106 14.82 0.67 -0.08
C ALA A 106 14.87 2.16 -0.42
N SER A 107 14.76 3.04 0.59
CA SER A 107 14.92 4.48 0.41
C SER A 107 16.33 4.85 -0.07
N ALA A 108 17.38 4.15 0.37
CA ALA A 108 18.73 4.32 -0.15
C ALA A 108 18.90 3.83 -1.60
N ARG A 109 18.10 2.85 -2.03
CA ARG A 109 18.20 2.22 -3.36
C ARG A 109 17.31 2.89 -4.41
N TRP A 110 16.19 3.50 -4.00
CA TRP A 110 15.15 4.04 -4.88
C TRP A 110 14.75 5.49 -4.53
N GLY A 111 15.40 6.11 -3.55
CA GLY A 111 15.16 7.50 -3.17
C GLY A 111 15.68 8.48 -4.22
N PRO A 112 15.03 9.65 -4.40
CA PRO A 112 15.57 10.71 -5.25
C PRO A 112 16.91 11.19 -4.69
N LYS A 113 17.87 11.48 -5.57
CA LYS A 113 19.10 12.20 -5.24
C LYS A 113 18.77 13.58 -4.68
#